data_AF-A0A2V7D0U3-F1
#
_entry.id   AF-A0A2V7D0U3-F1
#
_cell.length_a   1.000
_cell.length_b   1.000
_cell.length_c   1.000
_cell.angle_alpha   90.00
_cell.angle_beta   90.00
_cell.angle_gamma   90.00
#
_symmetry.space_group_name_H-M   'P 1'
#
loop_
_entity.id
_entity.type
_entity.pdbx_description
1 polymer ?
#
loop_
_entity_poly.entity_id
_entity_poly.type
_entity_poly.pdbx_seq_one_letter_code
_entity_poly.pdbx_strand_id
1 'polypeptide(L)'
;MLSRAPIRRSFAGSRPISAASPGSVWPISSRRMRPCTAGVTPPAGTRRARTSGSWSSSGHAHDERVGSDDLRWLDQCQKRFDRVGVVDMRSPGQTRYLWGEAATACTPVADRWIAVHERRRGGRRQRKDPAMRSHGLTFEQHEVGATFRTLSRTVSETDIVTFVNLCGFTEPLFMDMEYVARESVFKRRAAPGALTFALSEGLIMQTGLIHGTGMAYLGGEMRLTAPVLEGDTLTVAIKVIDKRETKKTDRGIVTYLHRVLNQRDEQVLEARVQRMIRRDSR
;
A
#
# COMPACT_ATOMS: atom_id res chain seq x y z
N MET A 1 -30.14 16.18 -50.44
CA MET A 1 -29.67 16.27 -51.84
C MET A 1 -28.22 16.72 -51.76
N LEU A 2 -27.15 15.99 -52.09
CA LEU A 2 -26.84 14.85 -52.95
C LEU A 2 -25.83 13.96 -52.18
N SER A 3 -25.97 12.65 -51.99
CA SER A 3 -25.99 11.50 -52.93
C SER A 3 -24.61 10.95 -53.31
N ARG A 4 -24.32 9.75 -52.75
CA ARG A 4 -23.63 8.55 -53.34
C ARG A 4 -22.12 8.66 -53.64
N ALA A 5 -21.28 7.63 -53.54
CA ALA A 5 -21.31 6.23 -53.09
C ALA A 5 -19.84 5.68 -53.25
N PRO A 6 -19.49 4.48 -52.73
CA PRO A 6 -18.12 4.09 -52.38
C PRO A 6 -17.38 3.26 -53.44
N ILE A 7 -16.05 3.21 -53.33
CA ILE A 7 -15.19 2.36 -54.17
C ILE A 7 -15.06 0.97 -53.54
N ARG A 8 -15.57 -0.04 -54.25
CA ARG A 8 -15.26 -1.48 -54.07
C ARG A 8 -13.96 -1.82 -54.78
N ARG A 9 -13.12 -2.68 -54.18
CA ARG A 9 -12.34 -3.67 -54.92
C ARG A 9 -12.45 -5.03 -54.23
N SER A 10 -12.81 -6.03 -55.02
CA SER A 10 -13.01 -7.43 -54.69
C SER A 10 -11.91 -8.30 -55.31
N PHE A 11 -11.90 -9.58 -54.88
CA PHE A 11 -11.26 -10.77 -55.46
C PHE A 11 -9.75 -10.91 -55.28
N ALA A 12 -9.17 -12.10 -55.09
CA ALA A 12 -9.63 -13.47 -54.84
C ALA A 12 -8.40 -14.29 -54.40
N GLY A 13 -8.58 -15.46 -53.78
CA GLY A 13 -7.48 -16.43 -53.71
C GLY A 13 -7.52 -17.37 -52.51
N SER A 14 -8.46 -18.30 -52.52
CA SER A 14 -8.53 -19.46 -51.64
C SER A 14 -7.49 -20.53 -52.02
N ARG A 15 -6.92 -21.25 -51.03
CA ARG A 15 -7.20 -22.69 -50.83
C ARG A 15 -6.58 -23.24 -49.50
N PRO A 16 -7.18 -24.31 -48.95
CA PRO A 16 -7.04 -24.76 -47.55
C PRO A 16 -6.17 -26.04 -47.43
N ILE A 17 -6.07 -26.60 -46.21
CA ILE A 17 -5.76 -28.00 -45.77
C ILE A 17 -5.01 -27.89 -44.41
N SER A 18 -5.28 -28.62 -43.32
CA SER A 18 -6.19 -29.73 -43.01
C SER A 18 -6.52 -29.70 -41.51
N ALA A 19 -7.71 -30.20 -41.18
CA ALA A 19 -8.13 -30.57 -39.84
C ALA A 19 -7.56 -31.94 -39.45
N ALA A 20 -7.32 -32.14 -38.16
CA ALA A 20 -7.39 -33.43 -37.48
C ALA A 20 -8.05 -33.23 -36.09
N SER A 21 -9.12 -33.97 -35.86
CA SER A 21 -9.97 -34.05 -34.64
C SER A 21 -9.54 -35.28 -33.78
N PRO A 22 -10.33 -35.75 -32.79
CA PRO A 22 -10.64 -35.19 -31.47
C PRO A 22 -10.30 -36.18 -30.31
N GLY A 23 -10.22 -35.67 -29.07
CA GLY A 23 -10.16 -36.47 -27.83
C GLY A 23 -9.29 -35.77 -26.79
N SER A 24 -9.66 -35.55 -25.54
CA SER A 24 -10.69 -36.15 -24.69
C SER A 24 -10.99 -35.21 -23.51
N VAL A 25 -12.23 -35.26 -23.06
CA VAL A 25 -12.84 -34.51 -21.95
C VAL A 25 -12.32 -34.96 -20.58
N TRP A 26 -12.05 -33.98 -19.71
CA TRP A 26 -11.97 -33.89 -18.23
C TRP A 26 -12.04 -35.15 -17.32
N PRO A 27 -11.41 -35.08 -16.13
CA PRO A 27 -12.23 -34.71 -14.96
C PRO A 27 -11.63 -33.61 -14.06
N ILE A 28 -12.54 -32.80 -13.53
CA ILE A 28 -12.35 -31.84 -12.44
C ILE A 28 -12.08 -32.62 -11.15
N SER A 29 -11.00 -32.29 -10.42
CA SER A 29 -10.89 -32.65 -9.00
C SER A 29 -10.72 -31.38 -8.16
N SER A 30 -11.79 -31.04 -7.44
CA SER A 30 -11.82 -30.05 -6.38
C SER A 30 -11.09 -30.59 -5.14
N ARG A 31 -9.95 -29.99 -4.77
CA ARG A 31 -9.38 -30.14 -3.43
C ARG A 31 -9.59 -28.85 -2.63
N ARG A 32 -10.69 -28.85 -1.87
CA ARG A 32 -10.88 -28.01 -0.68
C ARG A 32 -9.79 -28.37 0.34
N MET A 33 -8.96 -27.42 0.74
CA MET A 33 -8.24 -27.54 2.02
C MET A 33 -9.26 -27.43 3.16
N ARG A 34 -9.26 -28.42 4.04
CA ARG A 34 -10.04 -28.42 5.29
C ARG A 34 -9.26 -27.64 6.37
N PRO A 35 -9.95 -26.87 7.22
CA PRO A 35 -9.37 -26.30 8.42
C PRO A 35 -9.15 -27.41 9.47
N CYS A 36 -7.95 -27.49 10.05
CA CYS A 36 -7.70 -28.30 11.23
C CYS A 36 -8.36 -27.65 12.44
N THR A 37 -9.43 -28.26 12.94
CA THR A 37 -9.99 -28.01 14.26
C THR A 37 -9.31 -28.91 15.31
N ALA A 38 -8.66 -28.28 16.28
CA ALA A 38 -8.56 -28.77 17.66
C ALA A 38 -8.77 -27.51 18.53
N GLY A 39 -9.81 -27.35 19.34
CA GLY A 39 -10.53 -28.33 20.13
C GLY A 39 -10.08 -28.25 21.59
N VAL A 40 -10.22 -27.08 22.22
CA VAL A 40 -10.22 -26.98 23.69
C VAL A 40 -11.30 -25.99 24.11
N THR A 41 -12.38 -26.51 24.66
CA THR A 41 -13.46 -25.78 25.33
C THR A 41 -12.97 -25.34 26.71
N PRO A 42 -13.10 -24.06 27.13
CA PRO A 42 -12.82 -23.67 28.49
C PRO A 42 -14.02 -24.02 29.40
N PRO A 43 -13.79 -24.49 30.65
CA PRO A 43 -14.87 -24.65 31.62
C PRO A 43 -15.43 -23.30 32.06
N ALA A 44 -16.74 -23.30 32.30
CA ALA A 44 -17.51 -22.16 32.75
C ALA A 44 -17.10 -21.70 34.16
N GLY A 45 -17.04 -20.38 34.36
CA GLY A 45 -17.08 -19.75 35.67
C GLY A 45 -15.75 -19.15 36.13
N THR A 46 -15.52 -17.89 35.78
CA THR A 46 -14.92 -16.89 36.70
C THR A 46 -15.10 -15.50 36.09
N ARG A 47 -15.54 -14.55 36.93
CA ARG A 47 -15.95 -13.18 36.57
C ARG A 47 -14.85 -12.43 35.81
N ARG A 48 -15.23 -11.71 34.74
CA ARG A 48 -14.41 -10.70 34.07
C ARG A 48 -13.99 -9.60 35.06
N ALA A 49 -12.71 -9.54 35.41
CA ALA A 49 -12.07 -8.29 35.81
C ALA A 49 -11.67 -7.54 34.54
N ARG A 50 -12.30 -6.38 34.34
CA ARG A 50 -12.07 -5.48 33.20
C ARG A 50 -10.87 -4.61 33.55
N THR A 51 -9.70 -4.85 32.94
CA THR A 51 -8.60 -3.89 32.93
C THR A 51 -8.17 -3.64 31.49
N SER A 52 -8.52 -2.45 31.02
CA SER A 52 -8.10 -1.89 29.74
C SER A 52 -6.64 -1.44 29.84
N GLY A 53 -5.76 -2.11 29.11
CA GLY A 53 -4.38 -1.67 28.87
C GLY A 53 -3.71 -2.71 27.99
N SER A 54 -3.26 -2.33 26.79
CA SER A 54 -2.45 -3.21 25.94
C SER A 54 -1.02 -3.21 26.48
N TRP A 55 -0.66 -4.22 27.25
CA TRP A 55 0.70 -4.43 27.76
C TRP A 55 1.52 -5.17 26.69
N SER A 56 2.67 -4.63 26.31
CA SER A 56 3.65 -5.38 25.51
C SER A 56 4.76 -5.86 26.44
N SER A 57 4.67 -7.10 26.92
CA SER A 57 5.81 -7.79 27.53
C SER A 57 6.71 -8.30 26.39
N SER A 58 7.95 -7.84 26.36
CA SER A 58 9.02 -8.50 25.61
C SER A 58 9.96 -9.08 26.66
N GLY A 59 9.91 -10.39 26.85
CA GLY A 59 10.79 -11.12 27.75
C GLY A 59 11.95 -11.71 26.96
N HIS A 60 13.17 -11.52 27.46
CA HIS A 60 14.33 -12.31 27.04
C HIS A 60 14.59 -13.35 28.12
N ALA A 61 14.50 -14.63 27.76
CA ALA A 61 14.87 -15.73 28.65
C ALA A 61 16.38 -15.95 28.55
N HIS A 62 17.08 -15.86 29.68
CA HIS A 62 18.48 -16.28 29.79
C HIS A 62 18.49 -17.67 30.44
N ASP A 63 19.19 -18.62 29.83
CA ASP A 63 19.26 -20.03 30.24
C ASP A 63 20.72 -20.41 30.48
N GLU A 64 21.39 -19.71 31.40
CA GLU A 64 22.76 -20.05 31.82
C GLU A 64 22.86 -19.93 33.35
N ARG A 65 23.60 -20.86 33.99
CA ARG A 65 23.85 -20.85 35.43
C ARG A 65 24.76 -19.66 35.77
N VAL A 66 24.15 -18.53 36.09
CA VAL A 66 24.88 -17.32 36.48
C VAL A 66 25.29 -17.45 37.95
N GLY A 67 26.59 -17.55 38.22
CA GLY A 67 27.14 -17.41 39.57
C GLY A 67 26.80 -16.02 40.15
N SER A 68 26.77 -15.88 41.48
CA SER A 68 26.27 -14.66 42.16
C SER A 68 26.90 -13.34 41.70
N ASP A 69 28.08 -13.40 41.09
CA ASP A 69 28.88 -12.23 40.75
C ASP A 69 28.63 -11.66 39.34
N ASP A 70 27.74 -12.26 38.55
CA ASP A 70 27.50 -11.87 37.14
C ASP A 70 26.14 -11.17 36.89
N LEU A 71 25.62 -10.42 37.86
CA LEU A 71 24.44 -9.57 37.68
C LEU A 71 24.73 -8.24 36.93
N ARG A 72 25.88 -8.09 36.27
CA ARG A 72 26.23 -6.87 35.48
C ARG A 72 25.22 -6.54 34.39
N TRP A 73 24.52 -7.56 33.89
CA TRP A 73 23.44 -7.39 32.91
C TRP A 73 22.21 -6.68 33.52
N LEU A 74 21.92 -6.91 34.80
CA LEU A 74 20.80 -6.27 35.51
C LEU A 74 21.07 -4.77 35.67
N ASP A 75 22.30 -4.40 36.01
CA ASP A 75 22.77 -3.00 36.03
C ASP A 75 22.62 -2.32 34.67
N GLN A 76 22.93 -3.01 33.57
CA GLN A 76 22.72 -2.48 32.22
C GLN A 76 21.23 -2.30 31.89
N CYS A 77 20.38 -3.23 32.31
CA CYS A 77 18.94 -3.11 32.15
C CYS A 77 18.36 -1.97 32.99
N GLN A 78 18.78 -1.81 34.25
CA GLN A 78 18.35 -0.72 35.13
C GLN A 78 18.73 0.66 34.59
N LYS A 79 19.87 0.79 33.89
CA LYS A 79 20.25 2.04 33.19
C LYS A 79 19.35 2.36 31.99
N ARG A 80 18.71 1.35 31.38
CA ARG A 80 18.00 1.47 30.10
C ARG A 80 16.48 1.54 30.25
N PHE A 81 15.95 1.05 31.35
CA PHE A 81 14.51 0.93 31.58
C PHE A 81 14.14 1.54 32.94
N ASP A 82 13.01 2.23 33.00
CA ASP A 82 12.58 2.96 34.20
C ASP A 82 12.28 2.02 35.38
N ARG A 83 11.90 0.78 35.09
CA ARG A 83 11.64 -0.25 36.10
C ARG A 83 12.07 -1.62 35.60
N VAL A 84 12.91 -2.30 36.38
CA VAL A 84 13.38 -3.66 36.10
C VAL A 84 13.08 -4.54 37.31
N GLY A 85 12.64 -5.77 37.03
CA GLY A 85 12.30 -6.78 38.00
C GLY A 85 12.77 -8.17 37.55
N VAL A 86 12.76 -9.12 38.49
CA VAL A 86 13.14 -10.51 38.25
C VAL A 86 11.95 -11.39 38.63
N VAL A 87 11.70 -12.40 37.80
CA VAL A 87 10.74 -13.46 38.08
C VAL A 87 11.53 -14.72 38.42
N ASP A 88 11.56 -15.07 39.70
CA ASP A 88 12.16 -16.32 40.20
C ASP A 88 11.11 -17.43 40.12
N MET A 89 11.31 -18.37 39.19
CA MET A 89 10.38 -19.48 38.91
C MET A 89 10.90 -20.77 39.53
N ARG A 90 10.58 -21.02 40.81
CA ARG A 90 11.01 -22.23 41.51
C ARG A 90 10.18 -23.47 41.15
N SER A 91 8.87 -23.29 40.93
CA SER A 91 7.94 -24.30 40.41
C SER A 91 6.67 -23.61 39.86
N PRO A 92 5.81 -24.29 39.08
CA PRO A 92 4.60 -23.69 38.48
C PRO A 92 3.59 -23.08 39.49
N GLY A 93 3.73 -23.37 40.80
CA GLY A 93 2.94 -22.75 41.88
C GLY A 93 3.73 -21.82 42.82
N GLN A 94 5.05 -21.67 42.64
CA GLN A 94 5.93 -20.85 43.49
C GLN A 94 6.73 -19.84 42.64
N THR A 95 6.02 -19.07 41.82
CA THR A 95 6.62 -17.97 41.05
C THR A 95 6.61 -16.69 41.90
N ARG A 96 7.77 -16.07 42.10
CA ARG A 96 7.88 -14.79 42.80
C ARG A 96 8.23 -13.67 41.82
N TYR A 97 7.49 -12.57 41.89
CA TYR A 97 7.74 -11.35 41.13
C TYR A 97 8.40 -10.31 42.02
N LEU A 98 9.63 -9.94 41.71
CA LEU A 98 10.42 -8.99 42.49
C LEU A 98 10.71 -7.75 41.63
N TRP A 99 10.71 -6.56 42.24
CA TRP A 99 10.96 -5.28 41.59
C TRP A 99 11.93 -4.42 42.39
N GLY A 100 12.69 -3.54 41.72
CA GLY A 100 13.50 -2.51 42.38
C GLY A 100 14.63 -3.09 43.26
N GLU A 101 14.83 -2.53 44.46
CA GLU A 101 15.89 -2.99 45.39
C GLU A 101 15.73 -4.48 45.74
N ALA A 102 14.50 -4.97 45.89
CA ALA A 102 14.22 -6.39 46.15
C ALA A 102 14.58 -7.30 44.96
N ALA A 103 14.56 -6.80 43.72
CA ALA A 103 15.05 -7.53 42.55
C ALA A 103 16.59 -7.49 42.47
N THR A 104 17.20 -6.39 42.90
CA THR A 104 18.65 -6.18 42.87
C THR A 104 19.38 -7.00 43.94
N ALA A 105 18.74 -7.18 45.10
CA ALA A 105 19.24 -8.00 46.21
C ALA A 105 18.85 -9.49 46.08
N CYS A 106 18.13 -9.88 45.03
CA CYS A 106 17.72 -11.26 44.84
C CYS A 106 18.79 -12.03 44.05
N THR A 107 19.38 -13.04 44.68
CA THR A 107 20.07 -14.12 43.97
C THR A 107 19.02 -15.18 43.63
N PRO A 108 18.65 -15.38 42.35
CA PRO A 108 17.68 -16.39 41.97
C PRO A 108 18.18 -17.77 42.39
N VAL A 109 17.33 -18.54 43.07
CA VAL A 109 17.70 -19.90 43.54
C VAL A 109 17.30 -20.95 42.50
N ALA A 110 16.40 -20.61 41.58
CA ALA A 110 15.97 -21.50 40.50
C ALA A 110 16.92 -21.44 39.30
N ASP A 111 17.12 -22.59 38.64
CA ASP A 111 17.90 -22.73 37.40
C ASP A 111 17.31 -21.93 36.22
N ARG A 112 16.07 -21.43 36.34
CA ARG A 112 15.41 -20.60 35.31
C ARG A 112 14.73 -19.40 35.93
N TRP A 113 15.07 -18.21 35.45
CA TRP A 113 14.44 -16.96 35.84
C TRP A 113 14.32 -16.03 34.63
N ILE A 114 13.39 -15.08 34.67
CA ILE A 114 13.15 -14.13 33.56
C ILE A 114 13.30 -12.70 34.09
N ALA A 115 14.06 -11.89 33.36
CA ALA A 115 14.09 -10.45 33.57
C ALA A 115 12.84 -9.80 32.96
N VAL A 116 12.15 -8.97 33.73
CA VAL A 116 10.96 -8.23 33.26
C VAL A 116 11.22 -6.74 33.43
N HIS A 117 10.90 -5.95 32.41
CA HIS A 117 11.08 -4.50 32.45
C HIS A 117 9.82 -3.76 32.00
N GLU A 118 9.56 -2.60 32.63
CA GLU A 118 8.54 -1.65 32.21
C GLU A 118 9.23 -0.41 31.62
N ARG A 119 8.78 0.04 30.43
CA ARG A 119 9.07 1.40 29.96
C ARG A 119 7.89 2.29 30.30
N ARG A 120 8.12 3.49 30.83
CA ARG A 120 7.12 4.55 30.68
C ARG A 120 6.93 4.81 29.20
N ARG A 121 5.68 5.04 28.78
CA ARG A 121 5.38 5.69 27.49
C ARG A 121 5.86 7.16 27.57
N GLY A 122 7.18 7.35 27.58
CA GLY A 122 7.82 8.63 27.35
C GLY A 122 7.88 8.86 25.84
N GLY A 123 7.15 9.86 25.36
CA GLY A 123 7.06 10.20 23.95
C GLY A 123 8.45 10.35 23.33
N ARG A 124 8.79 9.45 22.41
CA ARG A 124 9.94 9.60 21.55
C ARG A 124 9.66 10.83 20.68
N ARG A 125 10.19 11.99 21.06
CA ARG A 125 10.24 13.15 20.17
C ARG A 125 11.11 12.70 19.00
N GLN A 126 10.47 12.31 17.90
CA GLN A 126 11.16 11.87 16.69
C GLN A 126 12.15 12.98 16.33
N ARG A 127 13.44 12.63 16.30
CA ARG A 127 14.44 13.44 15.61
C ARG A 127 13.94 13.56 14.18
N LYS A 128 13.62 14.79 13.74
CA LYS A 128 13.31 15.09 12.34
C LYS A 128 14.58 14.82 11.55
N ASP A 129 14.64 13.67 10.88
CA ASP A 129 15.61 13.45 9.83
C ASP A 129 15.27 14.38 8.66
N PRO A 130 16.17 15.27 8.21
CA PRO A 130 15.86 16.28 7.20
C PRO A 130 15.79 15.74 5.76
N ALA A 131 16.10 14.46 5.53
CA ALA A 131 16.25 13.89 4.18
C ALA A 131 15.04 13.09 3.67
N MET A 132 14.00 12.90 4.49
CA MET A 132 12.72 12.34 4.04
C MET A 132 11.65 13.38 4.37
N ARG A 133 10.99 13.93 3.35
CA ARG A 133 9.78 14.73 3.55
C ARG A 133 8.73 13.79 4.16
N SER A 134 8.71 13.70 5.49
CA SER A 134 7.74 12.91 6.25
C SER A 134 6.29 13.28 5.91
N HIS A 135 6.11 14.47 5.34
CA HIS A 135 4.85 15.01 4.86
C HIS A 135 5.11 15.79 3.56
N GLY A 136 4.13 15.77 2.65
CA GLY A 136 4.15 16.49 1.39
C GLY A 136 4.10 17.99 1.55
N LEU A 137 4.01 18.69 0.43
CA LEU A 137 4.00 20.15 0.44
C LEU A 137 2.70 20.66 1.07
N THR A 138 2.82 21.63 1.97
CA THR A 138 1.66 22.40 2.46
C THR A 138 1.16 23.36 1.39
N PHE A 139 0.00 23.96 1.61
CA PHE A 139 -0.56 24.92 0.67
C PHE A 139 0.42 26.06 0.38
N GLU A 140 1.10 26.60 1.39
CA GLU A 140 2.09 27.67 1.25
C GLU A 140 3.25 27.27 0.34
N GLN A 141 3.76 26.05 0.51
CA GLN A 141 4.93 25.53 -0.19
C GLN A 141 4.68 25.16 -1.66
N HIS A 142 3.43 25.12 -2.11
CA HIS A 142 3.14 24.99 -3.54
C HIS A 142 3.42 26.32 -4.25
N GLU A 143 4.26 26.31 -5.26
CA GLU A 143 4.50 27.50 -6.08
C GLU A 143 3.80 27.34 -7.43
N VAL A 144 3.03 28.34 -7.86
CA VAL A 144 2.43 28.33 -9.19
C VAL A 144 3.55 28.39 -10.23
N GLY A 145 3.50 27.50 -11.22
CA GLY A 145 4.55 27.32 -12.21
C GLY A 145 5.51 26.17 -11.88
N ALA A 146 5.58 25.71 -10.62
CA ALA A 146 6.42 24.59 -10.25
C ALA A 146 6.06 23.31 -11.01
N THR A 147 7.07 22.58 -11.46
CA THR A 147 6.94 21.35 -12.22
C THR A 147 7.58 20.16 -11.50
N PHE A 148 6.94 19.00 -11.59
CA PHE A 148 7.42 17.75 -11.03
C PHE A 148 7.29 16.64 -12.07
N ARG A 149 8.06 15.56 -11.91
CA ARG A 149 7.98 14.37 -12.76
C ARG A 149 7.95 13.13 -11.86
N THR A 150 7.13 12.16 -12.21
CA THR A 150 7.07 10.87 -11.49
C THR A 150 8.19 9.93 -11.94
N LEU A 151 8.35 8.83 -11.23
CA LEU A 151 8.98 7.63 -11.79
C LEU A 151 8.12 7.09 -12.94
N SER A 152 8.69 6.14 -13.68
CA SER A 152 8.02 5.45 -14.77
C SER A 152 7.47 4.10 -14.33
N ARG A 153 6.35 3.68 -14.92
CA ARG A 153 5.79 2.34 -14.70
C ARG A 153 5.21 1.76 -15.99
N THR A 154 5.62 0.54 -16.30
CA THR A 154 5.04 -0.25 -17.40
C THR A 154 3.66 -0.77 -17.02
N VAL A 155 2.71 -0.62 -17.93
CA VAL A 155 1.34 -1.16 -17.83
C VAL A 155 1.37 -2.60 -18.30
N SER A 156 1.11 -3.53 -17.40
CA SER A 156 1.06 -4.96 -17.71
C SER A 156 -0.35 -5.42 -18.06
N GLU A 157 -0.47 -6.59 -18.68
CA GLU A 157 -1.78 -7.23 -18.88
C GLU A 157 -2.49 -7.47 -17.54
N THR A 158 -1.73 -7.83 -16.50
CA THR A 158 -2.26 -8.03 -15.15
C THR A 158 -2.94 -6.77 -14.62
N ASP A 159 -2.35 -5.59 -14.81
CA ASP A 159 -2.95 -4.32 -14.39
C ASP A 159 -4.31 -4.10 -15.05
N ILE A 160 -4.39 -4.36 -16.36
CA ILE A 160 -5.60 -4.18 -17.16
C ILE A 160 -6.67 -5.17 -16.71
N VAL A 161 -6.38 -6.47 -16.71
CA VAL A 161 -7.35 -7.52 -16.37
C VAL A 161 -7.83 -7.39 -14.92
N THR A 162 -6.93 -7.09 -13.98
CA THR A 162 -7.31 -6.86 -12.58
C THR A 162 -8.26 -5.67 -12.46
N PHE A 163 -7.97 -4.54 -13.11
CA PHE A 163 -8.84 -3.36 -13.05
C PHE A 163 -10.20 -3.60 -13.71
N VAL A 164 -10.20 -4.23 -14.88
CA VAL A 164 -11.43 -4.56 -15.63
C VAL A 164 -12.33 -5.46 -14.80
N ASN A 165 -11.79 -6.49 -14.14
CA ASN A 165 -12.54 -7.36 -13.23
C ASN A 165 -13.01 -6.62 -11.97
N LEU A 166 -12.16 -5.80 -11.37
CA LEU A 166 -12.49 -5.03 -10.17
C LEU A 166 -13.67 -4.06 -10.42
N CYS A 167 -13.67 -3.40 -11.58
CA CYS A 167 -14.68 -2.39 -11.93
C CYS A 167 -15.88 -2.96 -12.69
N GLY A 168 -15.86 -4.23 -13.10
CA GLY A 168 -16.94 -4.87 -13.84
C GLY A 168 -17.06 -4.38 -15.28
N PHE A 169 -15.95 -4.10 -15.96
CA PHE A 169 -15.95 -3.70 -17.37
C PHE A 169 -16.13 -4.95 -18.24
N THR A 170 -17.33 -5.15 -18.79
CA THR A 170 -17.68 -6.38 -19.54
C THR A 170 -17.61 -6.22 -21.06
N GLU A 171 -17.21 -5.04 -21.55
CA GLU A 171 -17.12 -4.76 -22.98
C GLU A 171 -16.07 -5.67 -23.67
N PRO A 172 -16.39 -6.31 -24.81
CA PRO A 172 -15.47 -7.15 -25.57
C PRO A 172 -14.10 -6.52 -25.86
N LEU A 173 -14.05 -5.19 -26.03
CA LEU A 173 -12.80 -4.45 -26.21
C LEU A 173 -11.75 -4.74 -25.11
N PHE A 174 -12.18 -5.02 -23.88
CA PHE A 174 -11.29 -5.29 -22.75
C PHE A 174 -11.18 -6.77 -22.40
N MET A 175 -12.17 -7.58 -22.74
CA MET A 175 -12.31 -8.97 -22.27
C MET A 175 -12.00 -10.02 -23.34
N ASP A 176 -12.32 -9.76 -24.60
CA ASP A 176 -12.25 -10.73 -25.69
C ASP A 176 -11.09 -10.41 -26.65
N MET A 177 -10.03 -11.24 -26.58
CA MET A 177 -8.86 -11.06 -27.44
C MET A 177 -9.08 -11.48 -28.90
N GLU A 178 -10.05 -12.37 -29.18
CA GLU A 178 -10.44 -12.69 -30.56
C GLU A 178 -11.16 -11.50 -31.19
N TYR A 179 -12.05 -10.87 -30.44
CA TYR A 179 -12.67 -9.61 -30.85
C TYR A 179 -11.62 -8.51 -31.07
N VAL A 180 -10.67 -8.35 -30.14
CA VAL A 180 -9.60 -7.34 -30.28
C VAL A 180 -8.74 -7.60 -31.52
N ALA A 181 -8.39 -8.86 -31.81
CA ALA A 181 -7.61 -9.20 -33.00
C ALA A 181 -8.38 -8.90 -34.29
N ARG A 182 -9.66 -9.25 -34.35
CA ARG A 182 -10.47 -9.17 -35.58
C ARG A 182 -11.06 -7.79 -35.83
N GLU A 183 -11.69 -7.20 -34.82
CA GLU A 183 -12.55 -6.02 -34.97
C GLU A 183 -11.91 -4.73 -34.43
N SER A 184 -11.12 -4.80 -33.35
CA SER A 184 -10.55 -3.59 -32.74
C SER A 184 -9.48 -2.92 -33.60
N VAL A 185 -9.42 -1.59 -33.57
CA VAL A 185 -8.36 -0.79 -34.21
C VAL A 185 -7.00 -0.91 -33.51
N PHE A 186 -6.98 -1.34 -32.23
CA PHE A 186 -5.76 -1.40 -31.43
C PHE A 186 -4.95 -2.67 -31.66
N LYS A 187 -5.61 -3.77 -32.04
CA LYS A 187 -5.03 -5.11 -32.28
C LYS A 187 -4.21 -5.69 -31.11
N ARG A 188 -4.29 -5.06 -29.93
CA ARG A 188 -3.62 -5.39 -28.67
C ARG A 188 -4.54 -4.99 -27.53
N ARG A 189 -4.36 -5.58 -26.34
CA ARG A 189 -5.19 -5.27 -25.18
C ARG A 189 -5.00 -3.79 -24.78
N ALA A 190 -6.09 -3.03 -24.83
CA ALA A 190 -6.11 -1.63 -24.47
C ALA A 190 -6.44 -1.45 -22.99
N ALA A 191 -5.75 -0.53 -22.31
CA ALA A 191 -6.08 -0.14 -20.95
C ALA A 191 -7.31 0.78 -20.97
N PRO A 192 -8.31 0.57 -20.10
CA PRO A 192 -9.37 1.55 -19.89
C PRO A 192 -8.80 2.93 -19.55
N GLY A 193 -9.40 4.01 -20.06
CA GLY A 193 -8.95 5.37 -19.74
C GLY A 193 -8.97 5.68 -18.24
N ALA A 194 -9.95 5.12 -17.51
CA ALA A 194 -10.03 5.19 -16.06
C ALA A 194 -8.84 4.52 -15.35
N LEU A 195 -8.33 3.39 -15.88
CA LEU A 195 -7.11 2.76 -15.37
C LEU A 195 -5.90 3.66 -15.60
N THR A 196 -5.78 4.25 -16.79
CA THR A 196 -4.67 5.18 -17.09
C THR A 196 -4.64 6.35 -16.10
N PHE A 197 -5.81 6.93 -15.80
CA PHE A 197 -5.93 7.97 -14.77
C PHE A 197 -5.54 7.46 -13.38
N ALA A 198 -6.07 6.32 -12.94
CA ALA A 198 -5.78 5.74 -11.64
C ALA A 198 -4.28 5.43 -11.45
N LEU A 199 -3.62 4.90 -12.49
CA LEU A 199 -2.18 4.66 -12.51
C LEU A 199 -1.39 5.96 -12.39
N SER A 200 -1.81 7.00 -13.13
CA SER A 200 -1.18 8.32 -13.07
C SER A 200 -1.26 8.92 -11.66
N GLU A 201 -2.42 8.85 -11.00
CA GLU A 201 -2.61 9.32 -9.64
C GLU A 201 -1.77 8.53 -8.64
N GLY A 202 -1.66 7.21 -8.81
CA GLY A 202 -0.77 6.36 -8.03
C GLY A 202 0.71 6.78 -8.13
N LEU A 203 1.19 7.08 -9.33
CA LEU A 203 2.56 7.58 -9.56
C LEU A 203 2.77 8.96 -8.92
N ILE A 204 1.75 9.83 -8.95
CA ILE A 204 1.83 11.16 -8.34
C ILE A 204 1.91 11.07 -6.82
N MET A 205 1.15 10.17 -6.20
CA MET A 205 1.22 9.94 -4.75
C MET A 205 2.62 9.51 -4.28
N GLN A 206 3.37 8.82 -5.13
CA GLN A 206 4.75 8.39 -4.85
C GLN A 206 5.77 9.53 -4.91
N THR A 207 5.45 10.68 -5.51
CA THR A 207 6.33 11.86 -5.51
C THR A 207 6.47 12.50 -4.13
N GLY A 208 5.60 12.13 -3.18
CA GLY A 208 5.50 12.78 -1.88
C GLY A 208 4.85 14.17 -1.95
N LEU A 209 4.46 14.69 -3.12
CA LEU A 209 3.95 16.06 -3.28
C LEU A 209 2.77 16.38 -2.35
N ILE A 210 1.89 15.40 -2.15
CA ILE A 210 0.64 15.54 -1.38
C ILE A 210 0.56 14.59 -0.18
N HIS A 211 1.63 13.86 0.14
CA HIS A 211 1.59 12.81 1.15
C HIS A 211 1.27 13.38 2.55
N GLY A 212 0.09 13.08 3.10
CA GLY A 212 -0.32 13.63 4.39
C GLY A 212 -0.69 15.12 4.39
N THR A 213 -0.56 15.84 3.28
CA THR A 213 -1.05 17.23 3.15
C THR A 213 -2.26 17.34 2.24
N GLY A 214 -2.44 16.42 1.29
CA GLY A 214 -3.66 16.28 0.51
C GLY A 214 -4.84 15.86 1.39
N MET A 215 -5.88 16.70 1.43
CA MET A 215 -7.07 16.47 2.25
C MET A 215 -8.22 15.89 1.43
N ALA A 216 -8.40 16.35 0.19
CA ALA A 216 -9.47 15.87 -0.69
C ALA A 216 -9.13 16.11 -2.16
N TYR A 217 -9.62 15.20 -3.01
CA TYR A 217 -9.73 15.42 -4.45
C TYR A 217 -11.09 16.08 -4.71
N LEU A 218 -11.09 17.27 -5.32
CA LEU A 218 -12.30 18.09 -5.46
C LEU A 218 -12.96 17.97 -6.84
N GLY A 219 -12.27 17.36 -7.80
CA GLY A 219 -12.73 17.26 -9.17
C GLY A 219 -11.70 17.76 -10.17
N GLY A 220 -12.06 17.68 -11.44
CA GLY A 220 -11.19 18.04 -12.54
C GLY A 220 -11.76 17.66 -13.89
N GLU A 221 -11.05 18.07 -14.92
CA GLU A 221 -11.31 17.71 -16.31
C GLU A 221 -10.20 16.78 -16.79
N MET A 222 -10.56 15.81 -17.63
CA MET A 222 -9.61 14.85 -18.19
C MET A 222 -9.89 14.63 -19.67
N ARG A 223 -8.82 14.58 -20.46
CA ARG A 223 -8.86 14.27 -21.88
C ARG A 223 -7.90 13.12 -22.17
N LEU A 224 -8.41 12.04 -22.73
CA LEU A 224 -7.62 10.94 -23.28
C LEU A 224 -7.21 11.34 -24.70
N THR A 225 -5.90 11.47 -24.94
CA THR A 225 -5.35 11.97 -26.21
C THR A 225 -4.79 10.87 -27.10
N ALA A 226 -4.39 9.74 -26.51
CA ALA A 226 -3.96 8.54 -27.22
C ALA A 226 -4.29 7.28 -26.39
N PRO A 227 -4.46 6.11 -27.02
CA PRO A 227 -4.68 4.87 -26.29
C PRO A 227 -3.41 4.47 -25.53
N VAL A 228 -3.60 3.83 -24.37
CA VAL A 228 -2.54 3.11 -23.67
C VAL A 228 -2.77 1.63 -23.91
N LEU A 229 -1.74 0.95 -24.40
CA LEU A 229 -1.78 -0.48 -24.67
C LEU A 229 -0.92 -1.22 -23.65
N GLU A 230 -1.21 -2.50 -23.46
CA GLU A 230 -0.36 -3.41 -22.71
C GLU A 230 1.11 -3.30 -23.14
N GLY A 231 2.04 -3.10 -22.21
CA GLY A 231 3.47 -2.92 -22.45
C GLY A 231 3.91 -1.45 -22.60
N ASP A 232 2.99 -0.50 -22.72
CA ASP A 232 3.36 0.93 -22.67
C ASP A 232 3.86 1.30 -21.26
N THR A 233 4.80 2.25 -21.19
CA THR A 233 5.39 2.72 -19.94
C THR A 233 5.02 4.17 -19.69
N LEU A 234 4.33 4.43 -18.58
CA LEU A 234 3.79 5.74 -18.25
C LEU A 234 4.70 6.53 -17.33
N THR A 235 4.81 7.83 -17.59
CA THR A 235 5.37 8.84 -16.70
C THR A 235 4.41 10.03 -16.63
N VAL A 236 4.35 10.74 -15.50
CA VAL A 236 3.51 11.94 -15.37
C VAL A 236 4.39 13.17 -15.17
N ALA A 237 4.18 14.17 -16.03
CA ALA A 237 4.63 15.53 -15.80
C ALA A 237 3.52 16.32 -15.12
N ILE A 238 3.84 16.93 -13.98
CA ILE A 238 2.89 17.63 -13.11
C ILE A 238 3.29 19.10 -13.10
N LYS A 239 2.34 20.01 -13.29
CA LYS A 239 2.56 21.46 -13.13
C LYS A 239 1.52 22.04 -12.18
N VAL A 240 1.96 22.82 -11.19
CA VAL A 240 1.03 23.64 -10.41
C VAL A 240 0.61 24.82 -11.27
N ILE A 241 -0.67 24.93 -11.58
CA ILE A 241 -1.17 25.95 -12.51
C ILE A 241 -1.98 27.04 -11.84
N ASP A 242 -2.49 26.79 -10.64
CA ASP A 242 -3.29 27.75 -9.89
C ASP A 242 -3.33 27.40 -8.39
N LYS A 243 -3.53 28.41 -7.55
CA LYS A 243 -3.73 28.29 -6.10
C LYS A 243 -4.80 29.28 -5.65
N ARG A 244 -5.76 28.79 -4.87
CA ARG A 244 -6.82 29.62 -4.30
C ARG A 244 -7.01 29.35 -2.82
N GLU A 245 -7.16 30.40 -2.04
CA GLU A 245 -7.54 30.28 -0.63
C GLU A 245 -8.97 29.74 -0.49
N THR A 246 -9.26 29.12 0.65
CA THR A 246 -10.62 28.79 1.04
C THR A 246 -11.09 29.70 2.17
N LYS A 247 -12.40 29.69 2.46
CA LYS A 247 -12.94 30.41 3.64
C LYS A 247 -12.35 29.90 4.96
N LYS A 248 -11.87 28.65 5.02
CA LYS A 248 -11.25 28.08 6.22
C LYS A 248 -9.75 28.31 6.18
N THR A 249 -9.19 28.73 7.31
CA THR A 249 -7.79 29.12 7.45
C THR A 249 -6.83 27.93 7.57
N ASP A 250 -7.32 26.70 7.65
CA ASP A 250 -6.50 25.48 7.78
C ASP A 250 -6.21 24.79 6.44
N ARG A 251 -6.77 25.30 5.33
CA ARG A 251 -6.67 24.67 4.00
C ARG A 251 -6.76 25.66 2.83
N GLY A 252 -6.14 25.27 1.73
CA GLY A 252 -6.24 25.94 0.42
C GLY A 252 -6.56 24.93 -0.69
N ILE A 253 -6.81 25.42 -1.89
CA ILE A 253 -7.01 24.60 -3.09
C ILE A 253 -5.85 24.83 -4.04
N VAL A 254 -5.23 23.74 -4.49
CA VAL A 254 -4.18 23.78 -5.51
C VAL A 254 -4.71 23.07 -6.75
N THR A 255 -4.57 23.71 -7.90
CA THR A 255 -4.89 23.12 -9.20
C THR A 255 -3.62 22.67 -9.90
N TYR A 256 -3.62 21.43 -10.38
CA TYR A 256 -2.51 20.83 -11.10
C TYR A 256 -2.91 20.54 -12.54
N LEU A 257 -1.97 20.70 -13.47
CA LEU A 257 -2.03 20.14 -14.81
C LEU A 257 -1.16 18.88 -14.82
N HIS A 258 -1.76 17.75 -15.11
CA HIS A 258 -1.07 16.47 -15.29
C HIS A 258 -1.01 16.15 -16.78
N ARG A 259 0.18 15.82 -17.26
CA ARG A 259 0.40 15.27 -18.60
C ARG A 259 1.01 13.89 -18.45
N VAL A 260 0.25 12.87 -18.82
CA VAL A 260 0.72 11.49 -18.82
C VAL A 260 1.33 11.20 -20.18
N LEU A 261 2.58 10.78 -20.17
CA LEU A 261 3.38 10.46 -21.33
C LEU A 261 3.67 8.96 -21.36
N ASN A 262 3.78 8.38 -22.55
CA ASN A 262 4.30 7.03 -22.71
C ASN A 262 5.82 7.02 -22.98
N GLN A 263 6.39 5.85 -23.26
CA GLN A 263 7.81 5.67 -23.56
C GLN A 263 8.30 6.33 -24.86
N ARG A 264 7.39 6.83 -25.69
CA ARG A 264 7.66 7.57 -26.94
C ARG A 264 7.49 9.08 -26.75
N ASP A 265 7.35 9.55 -25.50
CA ASP A 265 6.99 10.92 -25.15
C ASP A 265 5.65 11.41 -25.77
N GLU A 266 4.78 10.48 -26.20
CA GLU A 266 3.44 10.83 -26.66
C GLU A 266 2.52 11.05 -25.47
N GLN A 267 1.77 12.16 -25.48
CA GLN A 267 0.77 12.43 -24.46
C GLN A 267 -0.43 11.51 -24.64
N VAL A 268 -0.71 10.68 -23.64
CA VAL A 268 -1.85 9.75 -23.63
C VAL A 268 -3.04 10.29 -22.84
N LEU A 269 -2.77 11.15 -21.85
CA LEU A 269 -3.79 11.73 -20.99
C LEU A 269 -3.37 13.12 -20.52
N GLU A 270 -4.28 14.09 -20.58
CA GLU A 270 -4.16 15.39 -19.91
C GLU A 270 -5.26 15.53 -18.85
N ALA A 271 -4.90 15.96 -17.64
CA ALA A 271 -5.88 16.22 -16.59
C ALA A 271 -5.62 17.54 -15.88
N ARG A 272 -6.67 18.35 -15.73
CA ARG A 272 -6.68 19.50 -14.82
C ARG A 272 -7.41 19.10 -13.55
N VAL A 273 -6.70 19.03 -12.43
CA VAL A 273 -7.26 18.47 -11.18
C VAL A 273 -7.12 19.44 -10.02
N GLN A 274 -8.15 19.52 -9.19
CA GLN A 274 -8.18 20.36 -7.99
C GLN A 274 -8.08 19.51 -6.74
N ARG A 275 -7.15 19.87 -5.84
CA ARG A 275 -7.02 19.23 -4.54
C ARG A 275 -7.08 20.24 -3.42
N MET A 276 -7.78 19.87 -2.36
CA MET A 276 -7.71 20.56 -1.09
C MET A 276 -6.42 20.17 -0.38
N ILE A 277 -5.57 21.13 -0.05
CA ILE A 277 -4.28 20.94 0.60
C ILE A 277 -4.29 21.64 1.95
N ARG A 278 -3.80 20.95 2.98
CA ARG A 278 -3.61 21.47 4.33
C ARG A 278 -2.58 22.61 4.34
N ARG A 279 -2.88 23.66 5.11
CA ARG A 279 -1.93 24.76 5.37
C ARG A 279 -0.97 24.37 6.50
N ASP A 280 0.17 25.04 6.55
CA ASP A 280 1.04 24.92 7.72
C ASP A 280 0.31 25.36 9.00
N SER A 281 0.44 24.56 10.04
CA SER A 281 0.00 24.92 11.38
C SER A 281 0.98 25.99 11.88
N ARG A 282 0.62 27.26 11.77
CA ARG A 282 1.34 28.33 12.46
C ARG A 282 1.06 28.24 13.96
#